data_AF-A0A251SM73-F1
#
_entry.id   AF-A0A251SM73-F1
#
_cell.length_a   1.000
_cell.length_b   1.000
_cell.length_c   1.000
_cell.angle_alpha   90.00
_cell.angle_beta   90.00
_cell.angle_gamma   90.00
#
_symmetry.space_group_name_H-M   'P 1'
#
loop_
_entity.id
_entity.type
_entity.pdbx_description
1 polymer ?
#
loop_
_entity_poly.entity_id
_entity_poly.type
_entity_poly.pdbx_seq_one_letter_code
_entity_poly.pdbx_strand_id
1 'polypeptide(L)'
;MPSVLQHYPPVLFYAFANTGRRKPQLVLLDHGLYTQLNISTWTNYVALWKDLVLADTKGIKENCMKFGAGEDLYALFAGILTMRPWNRVIDPAVDHLAIQGNTNQYKHKIPL
;
A
#
# COMPACT_ATOMS: atom_id res chain seq x y z
N MET A 1 23.64 -18.93 -12.49
CA MET A 1 22.21 -18.60 -12.72
C MET A 1 21.52 -18.53 -11.37
N PRO A 2 21.32 -17.36 -10.73
CA PRO A 2 20.51 -17.30 -9.54
C PRO A 2 19.04 -17.03 -9.89
N SER A 3 18.22 -17.86 -9.26
CA SER A 3 16.77 -17.97 -9.32
C SER A 3 16.04 -16.69 -8.92
N VAL A 4 14.98 -16.39 -9.66
CA VAL A 4 13.96 -15.36 -9.37
C VAL A 4 13.24 -15.74 -8.07
N LEU A 5 13.33 -14.89 -7.03
CA LEU A 5 12.51 -14.98 -5.83
C LEU A 5 11.52 -13.81 -5.83
N GLN A 6 10.25 -14.14 -6.02
CA GLN A 6 9.12 -13.21 -6.03
C GLN A 6 8.64 -12.97 -4.59
N HIS A 7 8.57 -11.69 -4.18
CA HIS A 7 8.36 -11.24 -2.80
C HIS A 7 6.88 -10.84 -2.54
N TYR A 8 6.36 -11.15 -1.35
CA TYR A 8 4.98 -10.85 -0.89
C TYR A 8 4.99 -9.91 0.33
N PRO A 9 3.91 -9.12 0.58
CA PRO A 9 3.88 -8.10 1.64
C PRO A 9 3.79 -8.68 3.07
N PRO A 10 4.25 -7.93 4.10
CA PRO A 10 4.25 -8.36 5.50
C PRO A 10 2.84 -8.42 6.10
N VAL A 11 2.62 -9.36 7.03
CA VAL A 11 1.34 -9.55 7.73
C VAL A 11 1.39 -8.86 9.09
N LEU A 12 0.51 -7.87 9.29
CA LEU A 12 0.31 -7.20 10.58
C LEU A 12 -0.79 -7.91 11.38
N PHE A 13 -0.54 -8.21 12.66
CA PHE A 13 -1.56 -8.76 13.55
C PHE A 13 -1.89 -7.79 14.68
N TYR A 14 -3.18 -7.64 14.96
CA TYR A 14 -3.70 -6.93 16.11
C TYR A 14 -4.08 -7.95 17.18
N ALA A 15 -3.44 -7.87 18.36
CA ALA A 15 -3.65 -8.82 19.45
C ALA A 15 -4.06 -8.11 20.76
N PHE A 16 -4.77 -8.84 21.62
CA PHE A 16 -5.07 -8.40 22.98
C PHE A 16 -4.30 -9.26 23.97
N ALA A 17 -3.59 -8.65 24.92
CA ALA A 17 -2.94 -9.39 26.00
C ALA A 17 -3.98 -10.06 26.90
N ASN A 18 -3.80 -11.36 27.19
CA ASN A 18 -4.67 -12.13 28.06
C ASN A 18 -4.38 -11.93 29.56
N THR A 19 -3.86 -10.77 29.96
CA THR A 19 -3.43 -10.48 31.34
C THR A 19 -4.30 -9.38 31.96
N GLY A 20 -5.56 -9.68 32.26
CA GLY A 20 -6.44 -8.90 33.17
C GLY A 20 -6.79 -7.45 32.80
N ARG A 21 -6.03 -6.80 31.92
CA ARG A 21 -6.24 -5.46 31.38
C ARG A 21 -6.16 -5.59 29.85
N ARG A 22 -7.31 -5.47 29.19
CA ARG A 22 -7.48 -5.54 27.72
C ARG A 22 -6.82 -4.34 27.03
N LYS A 23 -5.49 -4.18 27.15
CA LYS A 23 -4.75 -3.17 26.39
C LYS A 23 -4.54 -3.70 24.98
N PRO A 24 -4.87 -2.93 23.94
CA PRO A 24 -4.59 -3.32 22.58
C PRO A 24 -3.08 -3.36 22.35
N GLN A 25 -2.61 -4.40 21.67
CA GLN A 25 -1.21 -4.58 21.32
C GLN A 25 -1.07 -4.67 19.81
N LEU A 26 -0.17 -3.83 19.29
CA LEU A 26 0.31 -3.95 17.92
C LEU A 26 1.47 -4.93 17.94
N VAL A 27 1.26 -6.13 17.39
CA VAL A 27 2.31 -7.16 17.32
C VAL A 27 2.81 -7.22 15.88
N LEU A 28 4.05 -6.78 15.69
CA LEU A 28 4.74 -6.89 14.40
C LEU A 28 5.40 -8.27 14.33
N LEU A 29 4.86 -9.16 13.50
CA LEU A 29 5.50 -10.41 13.16
C LEU A 29 6.42 -10.17 11.97
N ASP A 30 7.71 -10.32 12.21
CA ASP A 30 8.73 -9.99 11.24
C ASP A 30 9.24 -11.25 10.54
N HIS A 31 9.34 -11.20 9.21
CA HIS A 31 9.91 -12.28 8.40
C HIS A 31 11.38 -12.04 8.03
N GLY A 32 11.97 -10.91 8.45
CA GLY A 32 13.42 -10.65 8.34
C GLY A 32 13.93 -10.29 6.95
N LEU A 33 13.05 -9.95 6.01
CA LEU A 33 13.37 -9.69 4.60
C LEU A 33 13.59 -8.19 4.28
N TYR A 34 14.17 -7.43 5.20
CA TYR A 34 14.44 -6.01 4.92
C TYR A 34 15.69 -5.85 4.08
N THR A 35 15.59 -4.99 3.08
CA THR A 35 16.73 -4.55 2.27
C THR A 35 16.97 -3.06 2.48
N GLN A 36 18.22 -2.64 2.42
CA GLN A 36 18.56 -1.23 2.36
C GLN A 36 18.28 -0.72 0.94
N LEU A 37 17.39 0.26 0.84
CA LEU A 37 17.18 0.98 -0.41
C LEU A 37 18.31 1.99 -0.60
N ASN A 38 18.89 2.01 -1.80
CA ASN A 38 19.79 3.10 -2.17
C ASN A 38 19.01 4.43 -2.27
N ILE A 39 19.75 5.54 -2.25
CA ILE A 39 19.17 6.89 -2.21
C ILE A 39 18.29 7.18 -3.43
N SER A 40 18.67 6.70 -4.62
CA SER A 40 17.88 6.96 -5.84
C SER A 40 16.55 6.21 -5.82
N THR A 41 16.55 4.93 -5.43
CA THR A 41 15.32 4.13 -5.27
C THR A 41 14.43 4.74 -4.19
N TRP A 42 14.99 5.16 -3.05
CA TRP A 42 14.22 5.82 -2.01
C TRP A 42 13.60 7.15 -2.50
N THR A 43 14.38 7.96 -3.21
CA THR A 43 13.91 9.24 -3.76
C THR A 43 12.78 9.03 -4.78
N ASN A 44 12.95 8.06 -5.68
CA ASN A 44 11.91 7.70 -6.64
C ASN A 44 10.65 7.20 -5.93
N TYR A 45 10.79 6.44 -4.83
CA TYR A 45 9.66 5.92 -4.06
C TYR A 45 8.82 7.04 -3.48
N VAL A 46 9.49 8.00 -2.83
CA VAL A 46 8.85 9.17 -2.24
C VAL A 46 8.20 10.03 -3.31
N ALA A 47 8.89 10.24 -4.45
CA ALA A 47 8.34 10.98 -5.58
C ALA A 47 7.07 10.30 -6.14
N LEU A 48 7.09 8.97 -6.28
CA LEU A 48 5.92 8.20 -6.71
C LEU A 48 4.73 8.41 -5.77
N TRP A 49 4.92 8.31 -4.46
CA TRP A 49 3.84 8.55 -3.49
C TRP A 49 3.30 9.97 -3.56
N LYS A 50 4.17 10.97 -3.73
CA LYS A 50 3.77 12.36 -3.91
C LYS A 50 2.89 12.51 -5.16
N ASP A 51 3.30 11.94 -6.29
CA ASP A 51 2.56 12.07 -7.54
C ASP A 51 1.23 11.30 -7.50
N LEU A 52 1.18 10.15 -6.81
CA LEU A 52 -0.06 9.42 -6.53
C LEU A 52 -1.04 10.27 -5.69
N VAL A 53 -0.57 10.93 -4.64
CA VAL A 53 -1.42 11.78 -3.78
C VAL A 53 -1.91 13.03 -4.52
N LEU A 54 -1.14 13.54 -5.47
CA LEU A 54 -1.47 14.72 -6.26
C LEU A 54 -2.20 14.40 -7.57
N ALA A 55 -2.51 13.13 -7.84
CA ALA A 55 -3.04 12.67 -9.13
C ALA A 55 -2.21 13.12 -10.35
N ASP A 56 -0.90 13.34 -10.19
CA ASP A 56 0.00 13.76 -11.28
C ASP A 56 0.31 12.57 -12.19
N THR A 57 -0.48 12.44 -13.25
CA THR A 57 -0.38 11.33 -14.21
C THR A 57 1.02 11.23 -14.84
N LYS A 58 1.67 12.35 -15.12
CA LYS A 58 2.99 12.35 -15.76
C LYS A 58 4.06 11.89 -14.76
N GLY A 59 4.03 12.44 -13.55
CA GLY A 59 4.91 12.03 -12.46
C GLY A 59 4.75 10.56 -12.08
N ILE A 60 3.51 10.06 -12.01
CA ILE A 60 3.21 8.64 -11.78
C ILE A 60 3.87 7.78 -12.85
N LYS A 61 3.68 8.08 -14.14
CA LYS A 61 4.29 7.31 -15.23
C LYS A 61 5.82 7.32 -15.12
N GLU A 62 6.43 8.48 -14.96
CA GLU A 62 7.89 8.63 -14.88
C GLU A 62 8.48 7.87 -13.70
N ASN A 63 7.87 7.95 -12.53
CA ASN A 63 8.40 7.29 -11.33
C ASN A 63 8.13 5.78 -11.35
N CYS A 64 6.98 5.32 -11.85
CA CYS A 64 6.73 3.89 -12.10
C CYS A 64 7.77 3.29 -13.07
N MET A 65 8.15 4.01 -14.12
CA MET A 65 9.21 3.58 -15.05
C MET A 65 10.56 3.45 -14.35
N LYS A 66 10.92 4.39 -13.48
CA LYS A 66 12.16 4.31 -12.67
C LYS A 66 12.16 3.14 -11.69
N PHE A 67 10.98 2.61 -11.34
CA PHE A 67 10.82 1.38 -10.55
C PHE A 67 10.84 0.09 -11.38
N GLY A 68 10.99 0.17 -12.70
CA GLY A 68 11.03 -0.98 -13.58
C GLY A 68 9.66 -1.55 -13.95
N ALA A 69 8.57 -0.81 -13.75
CA ALA A 69 7.24 -1.25 -14.18
C ALA A 69 7.12 -1.33 -15.72
N GLY A 70 7.95 -0.61 -16.47
CA GLY A 70 7.84 -0.50 -17.93
C GLY A 70 6.76 0.48 -18.38
N GLU A 71 6.75 0.83 -19.67
CA GLU A 71 5.90 1.91 -20.21
C GLU A 71 4.40 1.59 -20.21
N ASP A 72 4.03 0.30 -20.27
CA ASP A 72 2.65 -0.15 -20.42
C ASP A 72 1.98 -0.58 -19.10
N LEU A 73 2.76 -0.77 -18.03
CA LEU A 73 2.24 -1.33 -16.76
C LEU A 73 2.15 -0.31 -15.63
N TYR A 74 2.49 0.96 -15.84
CA TYR A 74 2.43 1.98 -14.78
C TYR A 74 1.03 2.12 -14.16
N ALA A 75 -0.03 1.99 -14.96
CA ALA A 75 -1.41 2.05 -14.48
C ALA A 75 -1.76 0.83 -13.60
N LEU A 76 -1.29 -0.36 -14.00
CA LEU A 76 -1.46 -1.58 -13.19
C LEU A 76 -0.67 -1.49 -11.88
N PHE A 77 0.58 -1.03 -11.95
CA PHE A 77 1.45 -0.87 -10.78
C PHE A 77 0.86 0.12 -9.78
N ALA A 78 0.42 1.30 -10.25
CA ALA A 78 -0.27 2.29 -9.43
C ALA A 78 -1.56 1.73 -8.84
N GLY A 79 -2.33 0.95 -9.61
CA GLY A 79 -3.56 0.33 -9.15
C GLY A 79 -3.33 -0.71 -8.04
N ILE A 80 -2.28 -1.53 -8.14
CA ILE A 80 -1.89 -2.49 -7.09
C ILE A 80 -1.47 -1.74 -5.82
N LEU A 81 -0.63 -0.71 -5.93
CA LEU A 81 -0.14 0.07 -4.79
C LEU A 81 -1.24 0.78 -4.02
N THR A 82 -2.25 1.28 -4.72
CA THR A 82 -3.35 2.06 -4.13
C THR A 82 -4.59 1.23 -3.83
N MET A 83 -4.66 0.00 -4.35
CA MET A 83 -5.86 -0.83 -4.39
C MET A 83 -7.04 -0.13 -5.09
N ARG A 84 -6.75 0.64 -6.15
CA ARG A 84 -7.73 1.42 -6.92
C ARG A 84 -7.66 1.16 -8.42
N PRO A 85 -8.79 1.29 -9.14
CA PRO A 85 -8.75 1.35 -10.59
C PRO A 85 -8.12 2.67 -11.06
N TRP A 86 -7.51 2.66 -12.25
CA TRP A 86 -6.76 3.79 -12.79
C TRP A 86 -7.53 5.12 -12.78
N ASN A 87 -8.80 5.10 -13.18
CA ASN A 87 -9.65 6.28 -13.19
C ASN A 87 -9.85 6.92 -11.79
N ARG A 88 -9.70 6.14 -10.72
CA ARG A 88 -9.70 6.65 -9.34
C ARG A 88 -8.32 7.15 -8.90
N VAL A 89 -7.24 6.56 -9.42
CA VAL A 89 -5.87 7.02 -9.13
C VAL A 89 -5.61 8.41 -9.68
N ILE A 90 -6.20 8.77 -10.83
CA ILE A 90 -6.02 10.08 -11.47
C ILE A 90 -7.17 11.06 -11.21
N ASP A 91 -8.08 10.73 -10.29
CA ASP A 91 -9.18 11.60 -9.92
C ASP A 91 -8.62 12.77 -9.08
N PRO A 92 -8.82 14.04 -9.48
CA PRO A 92 -8.26 15.20 -8.76
C PRO A 92 -8.92 15.46 -7.40
N ALA A 93 -9.94 14.69 -7.01
CA ALA A 93 -10.56 14.79 -5.71
C ALA A 93 -9.57 14.50 -4.57
N VAL A 94 -9.62 15.30 -3.50
CA VAL A 94 -8.71 15.18 -2.34
C VAL A 94 -8.79 13.80 -1.67
N ASP A 95 -9.95 13.14 -1.73
CA ASP A 95 -10.22 11.84 -1.13
C ASP A 95 -10.19 10.67 -2.14
N HIS A 96 -9.67 10.87 -3.36
CA HIS A 96 -9.66 9.87 -4.42
C HIS A 96 -9.01 8.51 -4.05
N LEU A 97 -8.04 8.51 -3.13
CA LEU A 97 -7.40 7.29 -2.61
C LEU A 97 -8.06 6.75 -1.32
N ALA A 98 -8.95 7.51 -0.67
CA ALA A 98 -9.49 7.21 0.67
C ALA A 98 -10.38 5.96 0.68
N ILE A 99 -10.02 4.94 1.47
CA ILE A 99 -10.80 3.70 1.59
C ILE A 99 -12.10 4.00 2.34
N GLN A 100 -13.20 4.09 1.59
CA GLN A 100 -14.53 4.18 2.16
C GLN A 100 -14.88 2.84 2.81
N GLY A 101 -14.74 2.77 4.14
CA GLY A 101 -15.23 1.63 4.91
C GLY A 101 -16.75 1.60 4.88
N ASN A 102 -17.35 0.52 4.39
CA ASN A 102 -18.77 0.30 4.54
C ASN A 102 -19.07 0.01 6.03
N THR A 103 -19.36 1.05 6.80
CA THR A 103 -19.69 0.96 8.23
C THR A 103 -21.02 0.23 8.50
N ASN A 104 -21.79 -0.12 7.47
CA ASN A 104 -23.11 -0.73 7.62
C ASN A 104 -23.09 -2.27 7.78
N GLN A 105 -21.94 -2.94 7.66
CA GLN A 105 -21.87 -4.41 7.73
C GLN A 105 -21.67 -5.00 9.15
N TYR A 106 -21.33 -4.21 10.16
CA TYR A 106 -21.07 -4.72 11.52
C TYR A 106 -22.27 -4.66 12.47
N LYS A 107 -23.47 -4.33 11.97
CA LYS A 107 -24.71 -4.23 12.77
C LYS A 107 -25.53 -5.52 12.87
N HIS A 108 -25.04 -6.66 12.37
CA HIS A 108 -25.77 -7.93 12.49
C HIS A 108 -25.41 -8.67 13.79
N LYS A 109 -26.28 -8.50 14.79
CA LYS A 109 -26.62 -9.41 15.91
C LYS A 109 -25.46 -10.12 16.62
N ILE A 110 -25.05 -9.54 17.75
CA ILE A 110 -24.70 -10.35 18.94
C ILE A 110 -26.00 -10.44 19.76
N PRO A 111 -26.68 -11.60 19.83
CA PRO A 111 -27.73 -11.79 20.83
C PRO A 111 -27.06 -11.85 22.22
N LEU A 112 -27.61 -11.06 23.16
CA LEU A 112 -27.38 -11.22 24.60
C LEU A 112 -27.90 -12.58 25.08
#